data_AF-A0A948V4F4-F1
#
_entry.id   AF-A0A948V4F4-F1
#
_cell.length_a   1.000
_cell.length_b   1.000
_cell.length_c   1.000
_cell.angle_alpha   90.00
_cell.angle_beta   90.00
_cell.angle_gamma   90.00
#
_symmetry.space_group_name_H-M   'P 1'
#
loop_
_entity.id
_entity.type
_entity.pdbx_description
1 polymer ?
#
loop_
_entity_poly.entity_id
_entity_poly.type
_entity_poly.pdbx_seq_one_letter_code
_entity_poly.pdbx_strand_id
1 'polypeptide(L)' 'VFLALKWLIGNAKARKGKPMEEKLAQELMDAANNTGASIKKKQDTHKMAESNKAFSHYRW' A
#
# COMPACT_ATOMS: atom_id res chain seq x y z
N VAL A 1 2.89 -7.53 8.48
CA VAL A 1 4.02 -6.59 8.26
C VAL A 1 4.60 -6.66 6.84
N PHE A 2 4.81 -7.86 6.27
CA PHE A 2 5.37 -8.02 4.92
C PHE A 2 4.62 -7.31 3.77
N LEU A 3 3.29 -7.22 3.82
CA LEU A 3 2.48 -6.64 2.75
C LEU A 3 2.67 -5.12 2.61
N ALA A 4 2.82 -4.42 3.73
CA ALA A 4 3.01 -2.97 3.75
C ALA A 4 4.34 -2.57 3.10
N LEU A 5 5.43 -3.26 3.45
CA LEU A 5 6.76 -3.06 2.85
C LEU A 5 6.74 -3.35 1.34
N LYS A 6 6.01 -4.38 0.91
CA LYS A 6 5.90 -4.75 -0.50
C LYS A 6 5.21 -3.65 -1.34
N TRP A 7 4.17 -3.01 -0.80
CA TRP A 7 3.50 -1.89 -1.47
C TRP A 7 4.37 -0.63 -1.51
N LEU A 8 5.10 -0.34 -0.42
CA LEU A 8 5.99 0.81 -0.33
C LEU A 8 7.14 0.72 -1.35
N ILE A 9 7.79 -0.45 -1.43
CA ILE A 9 8.86 -0.73 -2.41
C ILE A 9 8.31 -0.72 -3.84
N GLY A 10 7.12 -1.29 -4.07
CA GLY A 10 6.47 -1.30 -5.37
C GLY A 10 6.15 0.10 -5.90
N ASN A 11 5.62 0.97 -5.05
CA ASN A 11 5.32 2.35 -5.40
C ASN A 11 6.58 3.20 -5.58
N ALA A 12 7.59 2.99 -4.72
CA ALA A 12 8.90 3.63 -4.89
C ALA A 12 9.57 3.25 -6.22
N LYS A 13 9.45 1.99 -6.67
CA LYS A 13 9.95 1.56 -8.00
C LYS A 13 9.16 2.14 -9.18
N ALA A 14 7.85 2.34 -9.02
CA ALA A 14 7.00 2.86 -10.09
C ALA A 14 7.25 4.35 -10.40
N ARG A 15 7.71 5.14 -9.43
CA ARG A 15 8.10 6.54 -9.65
C ARG A 15 9.36 6.60 -10.54
N LYS A 16 9.32 7.36 -11.64
CA LYS A 16 10.47 7.59 -12.55
C LYS A 16 11.12 8.95 -12.24
N GLY A 17 12.44 9.08 -12.46
CA GLY A 17 13.14 10.38 -12.45
C GLY A 17 14.07 10.70 -11.28
N LYS A 18 14.14 9.88 -10.21
CA LYS A 18 15.01 10.09 -9.04
C LYS A 18 15.77 8.80 -8.62
N PRO A 19 16.86 8.89 -7.84
CA PRO A 19 17.49 7.71 -7.24
C PRO A 19 16.55 7.01 -6.23
N MET A 20 16.75 5.70 -6.02
CA MET A 20 15.83 4.87 -5.22
C MET A 20 15.72 5.34 -3.76
N GLU A 21 16.80 5.87 -3.20
CA GLU A 21 16.87 6.42 -1.85
C GLU A 21 15.95 7.63 -1.64
N GLU A 22 15.96 8.61 -2.55
CA GLU A 22 15.03 9.75 -2.49
C GLU A 22 13.57 9.31 -2.64
N LYS A 23 13.30 8.33 -3.52
CA LYS A 23 11.94 7.82 -3.73
C LYS A 23 11.40 7.09 -2.50
N LEU A 24 12.26 6.31 -1.84
CA LEU A 24 11.92 5.62 -0.59
C LEU A 24 11.66 6.62 0.53
N ALA A 25 12.51 7.63 0.68
CA ALA A 25 12.32 8.68 1.67
C ALA A 25 11.01 9.46 1.44
N GLN A 26 10.71 9.82 0.19
CA GLN A 26 9.43 10.45 -0.15
C GLN A 26 8.23 9.54 0.14
N GLU A 27 8.27 8.26 -0.23
CA GLU A 27 7.17 7.34 0.11
C GLU A 27 7.03 7.08 1.61
N LEU A 28 8.14 7.09 2.36
CA LEU A 28 8.08 6.99 3.82
C LEU A 28 7.40 8.22 4.43
N MET A 29 7.74 9.42 3.94
CA MET A 29 7.14 10.67 4.36
C MET A 29 5.66 10.76 3.96
N ASP A 30 5.31 10.34 2.74
CA ASP A 30 3.92 10.27 2.26
C ASP A 30 3.12 9.29 3.13
N ALA A 31 3.67 8.09 3.37
CA ALA A 31 3.03 7.08 4.22
C ALA A 31 2.86 7.53 5.67
N ALA A 32 3.84 8.26 6.23
CA ALA A 32 3.77 8.84 7.58
C ALA A 32 2.67 9.90 7.68
N ASN A 33 2.46 10.69 6.61
CA ASN A 33 1.37 11.66 6.51
C ASN A 33 0.01 11.03 6.17
N ASN A 34 -0.09 9.70 6.16
CA ASN A 34 -1.27 8.93 5.72
C ASN A 34 -1.72 9.26 4.29
N THR A 35 -0.80 9.75 3.46
CA THR A 35 -1.03 10.11 2.07
C THR A 35 -0.28 9.15 1.14
N GLY A 36 -0.69 9.13 -0.13
CA GLY A 36 0.00 8.35 -1.16
C GLY A 36 -0.67 7.03 -1.54
N ALA A 37 -0.16 6.44 -2.63
CA ALA A 37 -0.74 5.27 -3.26
C ALA A 37 -0.70 4.01 -2.38
N SER A 38 0.26 3.96 -1.45
CA SER A 38 0.46 2.85 -0.51
C SER A 38 -0.70 2.76 0.51
N ILE A 39 -1.14 3.91 1.02
CA ILE A 39 -2.26 4.01 1.99
C ILE A 39 -3.60 3.82 1.29
N LYS A 40 -3.77 4.36 0.08
CA LYS A 40 -4.97 4.13 -0.73
C LYS A 40 -5.20 2.65 -1.00
N LYS A 41 -4.15 1.90 -1.40
CA LYS A 41 -4.22 0.44 -1.55
C LYS A 41 -4.62 -0.29 -0.27
N LYS A 42 -4.13 0.15 0.89
CA LYS A 42 -4.54 -0.41 2.19
C LYS A 42 -6.03 -0.21 2.45
N GLN A 43 -6.54 1.00 2.22
CA GLN A 43 -7.95 1.32 2.40
C GLN A 43 -8.84 0.56 1.43
N ASP A 44 -8.46 0.49 0.15
CA ASP A 44 -9.20 -0.26 -0.88
C ASP A 44 -9.26 -1.76 -0.52
N THR A 45 -8.14 -2.33 -0.05
CA THR A 45 -8.10 -3.73 0.40
C THR A 45 -9.00 -3.97 1.61
N HIS A 46 -9.04 -3.04 2.56
CA HIS A 46 -9.95 -3.13 3.71
C HIS A 46 -11.42 -3.02 3.30
N LYS A 47 -11.78 -2.05 2.46
CA LYS A 47 -13.14 -1.90 1.92
C LYS A 47 -13.56 -3.14 1.14
N MET A 48 -12.66 -3.71 0.35
CA MET A 48 -12.92 -4.90 -0.43
C MET A 48 -13.06 -6.14 0.47
N ALA A 49 -12.33 -6.22 1.58
CA ALA A 49 -12.52 -7.26 2.59
C ALA A 49 -13.87 -7.12 3.32
N GLU A 50 -14.30 -5.90 3.65
CA GLU A 50 -15.63 -5.65 4.23
C GLU A 50 -16.76 -5.97 3.25
N SER A 51 -16.59 -5.65 1.97
CA SER A 51 -17.58 -5.96 0.92
C SER A 51 -17.71 -7.47 0.69
N ASN A 52 -16.60 -8.21 0.82
CA ASN A 52 -16.58 -9.66 0.67
C ASN A 52 -16.85 -10.41 1.98
N LYS A 53 -17.28 -9.72 3.04
CA LYS A 53 -17.64 -10.33 4.33
C LYS A 53 -18.74 -11.40 4.17
N ALA A 54 -19.61 -11.29 3.17
CA ALA A 54 -20.60 -12.31 2.85
C ALA A 54 -19.96 -13.67 2.46
N PHE A 55 -18.75 -13.66 1.90
CA PHE A 55 -18.02 -14.87 1.51
C PHE A 55 -17.11 -15.41 2.62
N SER A 56 -17.04 -14.78 3.81
CA SER A 56 -16.22 -15.29 4.92
C SER A 56 -16.71 -16.62 5.48
N HIS A 57 -17.94 -17.03 5.13
CA HIS A 57 -18.52 -18.32 5.49
C HIS A 57 -18.07 -19.48 4.58
N TYR A 58 -17.53 -19.20 3.37
CA TYR A 58 -16.79 -20.20 2.59
C TYR A 58 -15.42 -20.39 3.22
N ARG A 59 -15.39 -21.17 4.30
CA ARG A 59 -14.15 -21.60 4.95
C ARG A 59 -13.63 -22.80 4.19
N TRP A 60 -12.49 -22.63 3.53
CA TRP A 60 -11.48 -23.67 3.41
C TRP A 60 -10.91 -23.88 4.82
#